data_AF-A0A2I0L4A0-F1
#
_entry.id   AF-A0A2I0L4A0-F1
#
_cell.length_a   1.000
_cell.length_b   1.000
_cell.length_c   1.000
_cell.angle_alpha   90.00
_cell.angle_beta   90.00
_cell.angle_gamma   90.00
#
_symmetry.space_group_name_H-M   'P 1'
#
loop_
_entity.id
_entity.type
_entity.pdbx_description
1 polymer ?
#
loop_
_entity_poly.entity_id
_entity_poly.type
_entity_poly.pdbx_seq_one_letter_code
_entity_poly.pdbx_strand_id
1 'polypeptide(L)'
;MAELASALKNSGYQFLWIVRSTEMPKLPPGFTAETANQGLVMTWCPQLQVLAHEAVGCFVTHCGWNSVQEAISLGVPVVAMPQWTDQGTNAKYVEDVWRIGVRARPESGHREEDQKDGNIIGSNAIERCIKEVMEGERGKEMKRNCLRWRNLAKEAAGEGGSSDKNIDDFVAQLSSACSVSVPNPKS
;
A
#
# COMPACT_ATOMS: atom_id res chain seq x y z
N MET A 1 -8.83 11.24 9.78
CA MET A 1 -8.31 10.72 11.06
C MET A 1 -9.40 10.08 11.90
N ALA A 2 -10.50 10.80 12.21
CA ALA A 2 -11.59 10.26 13.03
C ALA A 2 -12.22 8.96 12.48
N GLU A 3 -12.58 8.91 11.20
CA GLU A 3 -13.20 7.70 10.61
C GLU A 3 -12.27 6.48 10.65
N LEU A 4 -10.99 6.65 10.32
CA LEU A 4 -10.02 5.55 10.38
C LEU A 4 -9.79 5.09 11.82
N ALA A 5 -9.67 6.02 12.78
CA ALA A 5 -9.54 5.69 14.20
C ALA A 5 -10.76 4.89 14.70
N SER A 6 -11.98 5.34 14.38
CA SER A 6 -13.21 4.64 14.72
C SER A 6 -13.25 3.24 14.11
N ALA A 7 -12.90 3.11 12.82
CA ALA A 7 -12.85 1.81 12.13
C ALA A 7 -11.83 0.85 12.75
N LEU A 8 -10.63 1.32 13.07
CA LEU A 8 -9.60 0.50 13.72
C LEU A 8 -10.09 -0.01 15.08
N LYS A 9 -10.61 0.90 15.93
CA LYS A 9 -11.16 0.55 17.24
C LYS A 9 -12.29 -0.49 17.12
N ASN A 10 -13.26 -0.27 16.23
CA ASN A 10 -14.44 -1.13 16.10
C ASN A 10 -14.16 -2.44 15.36
N SER A 11 -13.10 -2.52 14.56
CA SER A 11 -12.74 -3.73 13.81
C SER A 11 -12.44 -4.94 14.69
N GLY A 12 -11.98 -4.71 15.94
CA GLY A 12 -11.56 -5.76 16.87
C GLY A 12 -10.23 -6.43 16.55
N TYR A 13 -9.53 -6.03 15.47
CA TYR A 13 -8.21 -6.57 15.14
C TYR A 13 -7.09 -5.77 15.80
N GLN A 14 -5.95 -6.44 16.03
CA GLN A 14 -4.73 -5.75 16.43
C GLN A 14 -4.22 -4.86 15.29
N PHE A 15 -3.70 -3.69 15.62
CA PHE A 15 -3.18 -2.76 14.61
C PHE A 15 -1.87 -2.09 15.02
N LEU A 16 -1.06 -1.76 14.02
CA LEU A 16 0.04 -0.81 14.12
C LEU A 16 -0.28 0.35 13.19
N TRP A 17 -0.47 1.55 13.74
CA TRP A 17 -0.82 2.74 12.96
C TRP A 17 0.29 3.78 13.03
N ILE A 18 0.85 4.08 11.85
CA ILE A 18 1.87 5.13 11.70
C ILE A 18 1.19 6.47 11.46
N VAL A 19 1.36 7.39 12.41
CA VAL A 19 0.80 8.75 12.38
C VAL A 19 1.94 9.73 12.54
N ARG A 20 2.18 10.56 11.51
CA ARG A 20 3.23 11.59 11.58
C ARG A 20 3.02 12.49 12.79
N SER A 21 4.11 12.98 13.40
CA SER A 21 4.05 13.86 14.57
C SER A 21 3.17 15.10 14.36
N THR A 22 3.14 15.63 13.12
CA THR A 22 2.29 16.78 12.73
C THR A 22 0.79 16.44 12.67
N GLU A 23 0.44 15.16 12.55
CA GLU A 23 -0.93 14.65 12.46
C GLU A 23 -1.42 14.07 13.79
N MET A 24 -0.53 13.80 14.75
CA MET A 24 -0.88 13.31 16.09
C MET A 24 -1.95 14.17 16.80
N PRO A 25 -1.93 15.52 16.74
CA PRO A 25 -2.97 16.35 17.36
C PRO A 25 -4.37 16.17 16.74
N LYS A 26 -4.47 15.53 15.56
CA LYS A 26 -5.75 15.25 14.87
C LYS A 26 -6.35 13.89 15.24
N LEU A 27 -5.68 13.12 16.12
CA LEU A 27 -6.24 11.89 16.66
C LEU A 27 -7.45 12.21 17.57
N PRO A 28 -8.49 11.36 17.58
CA PRO A 28 -9.58 11.53 18.53
C PRO A 28 -9.07 11.54 19.98
N PRO A 29 -9.58 12.43 20.84
CA PRO A 29 -9.23 12.44 22.26
C PRO A 29 -9.40 11.07 22.89
N GLY A 30 -8.43 10.62 23.70
CA GLY A 30 -8.47 9.33 24.39
C GLY A 30 -8.16 8.11 23.53
N PHE A 31 -8.04 8.21 22.19
CA PHE A 31 -7.89 7.07 21.29
C PHE A 31 -6.77 6.10 21.70
N THR A 32 -5.56 6.61 21.98
CA THR A 32 -4.42 5.78 22.38
C THR A 32 -4.64 5.07 23.72
N ALA A 33 -5.32 5.71 24.67
CA ALA A 33 -5.63 5.09 25.96
C ALA A 33 -6.71 4.00 25.82
N GLU A 34 -7.75 4.28 25.02
CA GLU A 34 -8.85 3.35 24.77
C GLU A 34 -8.43 2.10 23.98
N THR A 35 -7.39 2.23 23.14
CA THR A 35 -6.89 1.15 22.28
C THR A 35 -5.57 0.55 22.77
N ALA A 36 -5.12 0.85 24.00
CA ALA A 36 -3.81 0.43 24.52
C ALA A 36 -3.59 -1.10 24.51
N ASN A 37 -4.65 -1.90 24.66
CA ASN A 37 -4.59 -3.37 24.58
C ASN A 37 -4.80 -3.93 23.17
N GLN A 38 -5.16 -3.07 22.21
CA GLN A 38 -5.53 -3.45 20.85
C GLN A 38 -4.46 -3.05 19.82
N GLY A 39 -3.85 -1.88 19.97
CA GLY A 39 -2.95 -1.39 18.94
C GLY A 39 -1.93 -0.38 19.42
N LEU A 40 -0.95 -0.15 18.54
CA LEU A 40 0.15 0.76 18.76
C LEU A 40 0.05 1.92 17.76
N VAL A 41 0.22 3.14 18.26
CA VAL A 41 0.33 4.36 17.43
C VAL A 41 1.76 4.87 17.53
N MET A 42 2.44 5.00 16.40
CA MET A 42 3.84 5.43 16.34
C MET A 42 4.07 6.43 15.21
N THR A 43 5.16 7.18 15.24
CA THR A 43 5.48 8.17 14.20
C THR A 43 6.26 7.60 13.03
N TRP A 44 6.87 6.43 13.21
CA TRP A 44 7.65 5.73 12.20
C TRP A 44 7.76 4.23 12.54
N CYS A 45 7.90 3.37 11.53
CA CYS A 45 8.25 1.96 11.71
C CYS A 45 9.15 1.47 10.56
N PRO A 46 9.88 0.36 10.74
CA PRO A 46 10.56 -0.33 9.66
C PRO A 46 9.52 -1.07 8.79
N GLN A 47 8.78 -0.34 7.96
CA GLN A 47 7.59 -0.83 7.23
C GLN A 47 7.83 -2.16 6.50
N LEU A 48 8.95 -2.31 5.79
CA LEU A 48 9.33 -3.56 5.13
C LEU A 48 9.42 -4.75 6.11
N GLN A 49 10.03 -4.57 7.27
CA GLN A 49 10.16 -5.62 8.28
C GLN A 49 8.81 -5.95 8.92
N VAL A 50 7.98 -4.92 9.15
CA VAL A 50 6.61 -5.10 9.64
C VAL A 50 5.79 -5.91 8.64
N LEU A 51 5.77 -5.50 7.36
CA LEU A 51 5.01 -6.18 6.31
C LEU A 51 5.52 -7.61 6.03
N ALA A 52 6.79 -7.90 6.32
CA ALA A 52 7.36 -9.24 6.21
C ALA A 52 6.94 -10.17 7.35
N HIS A 53 6.39 -9.63 8.44
CA HIS A 53 6.01 -10.40 9.62
C HIS A 53 4.71 -11.20 9.39
N GLU A 54 4.71 -12.47 9.77
CA GLU A 54 3.58 -13.40 9.52
C GLU A 54 2.26 -12.98 10.18
N ALA A 55 2.34 -12.25 11.29
CA ALA A 55 1.16 -11.72 11.98
C ALA A 55 0.40 -10.62 11.19
N VAL A 56 0.98 -10.08 10.12
CA VAL A 56 0.32 -9.05 9.30
C VAL A 56 -0.64 -9.69 8.30
N GLY A 57 -1.94 -9.52 8.55
CA GLY A 57 -3.01 -9.99 7.68
C GLY A 57 -3.49 -8.98 6.64
N CYS A 58 -3.40 -7.68 6.94
CA CYS A 58 -3.95 -6.60 6.13
C CYS A 58 -3.08 -5.35 6.19
N PHE A 59 -2.82 -4.73 5.04
CA PHE A 59 -2.16 -3.44 4.95
C PHE A 59 -3.13 -2.35 4.46
N VAL A 60 -3.49 -1.42 5.34
CA VAL A 60 -4.26 -0.23 4.97
C VAL A 60 -3.30 0.82 4.44
N THR A 61 -3.44 1.21 3.17
CA THR A 61 -2.49 2.13 2.52
C THR A 61 -3.18 3.15 1.63
N HIS A 62 -2.53 4.29 1.46
CA HIS A 62 -2.88 5.31 0.49
C HIS A 62 -2.53 4.93 -0.96
N CYS A 63 -1.95 3.75 -1.18
CA CYS A 63 -1.56 3.26 -2.52
C CYS A 63 -0.48 4.09 -3.22
N GLY A 64 0.46 4.68 -2.48
CA GLY A 64 1.71 5.15 -3.07
C GLY A 64 2.47 3.99 -3.71
N TRP A 65 3.15 4.25 -4.83
CA TRP A 65 3.75 3.19 -5.66
C TRP A 65 4.71 2.28 -4.88
N ASN A 66 5.59 2.83 -4.04
CA ASN A 66 6.50 2.04 -3.22
C ASN A 66 5.75 1.12 -2.25
N SER A 67 4.75 1.64 -1.52
CA SER A 67 3.95 0.82 -0.60
C SER A 67 3.20 -0.30 -1.31
N VAL A 68 2.75 -0.06 -2.54
CA VAL A 68 2.12 -1.10 -3.37
C VAL A 68 3.13 -2.16 -3.78
N GLN A 69 4.34 -1.77 -4.19
CA GLN A 69 5.41 -2.72 -4.51
C GLN A 69 5.83 -3.55 -3.30
N GLU A 70 5.92 -2.96 -2.11
CA GLU A 70 6.23 -3.66 -0.87
C GLU A 70 5.15 -4.69 -0.53
N ALA A 71 3.87 -4.31 -0.64
CA ALA A 71 2.74 -5.21 -0.43
C ALA A 71 2.77 -6.41 -1.40
N ILE A 72 3.05 -6.16 -2.69
CA ILE A 72 3.20 -7.20 -3.72
C ILE A 72 4.39 -8.11 -3.38
N SER A 73 5.55 -7.52 -3.10
CA SER A 73 6.81 -8.25 -2.85
C SER A 73 6.79 -9.08 -1.58
N LEU A 74 5.94 -8.73 -0.62
CA LEU A 74 5.79 -9.46 0.65
C LEU A 74 4.53 -10.33 0.68
N GLY A 75 3.60 -10.15 -0.27
CA GLY A 75 2.38 -10.94 -0.39
C GLY A 75 1.36 -10.59 0.69
N VAL A 76 1.17 -9.29 0.94
CA VAL A 76 0.27 -8.75 1.95
C VAL A 76 -0.97 -8.15 1.28
N PRO A 77 -2.19 -8.64 1.58
CA PRO A 77 -3.43 -8.06 1.10
C PRO A 77 -3.64 -6.61 1.52
N VAL A 78 -4.34 -5.83 0.69
CA VAL A 78 -4.44 -4.37 0.84
C VAL A 78 -5.88 -3.88 1.03
N VAL A 79 -6.07 -2.94 1.96
CA VAL A 79 -7.22 -2.01 1.93
C VAL A 79 -6.72 -0.67 1.38
N ALA A 80 -7.21 -0.32 0.19
CA ALA A 80 -6.80 0.86 -0.55
C ALA A 80 -7.63 2.09 -0.14
N MET A 81 -6.95 3.14 0.32
CA MET A 81 -7.51 4.44 0.71
C MET A 81 -6.76 5.59 0.02
N PRO A 82 -6.86 5.71 -1.32
CA PRO A 82 -6.07 6.68 -2.08
C PRO A 82 -6.40 8.12 -1.65
N GLN A 83 -5.37 8.96 -1.59
CA GLN A 83 -5.48 10.36 -1.20
C GLN A 83 -5.27 11.29 -2.39
N TRP A 84 -4.07 11.33 -3.00
CA TRP A 84 -3.70 12.28 -4.08
C TRP A 84 -2.86 11.65 -5.21
N THR A 85 -2.73 12.36 -6.34
CA THR A 85 -1.83 12.01 -7.45
C THR A 85 -2.19 10.69 -8.14
N ASP A 86 -1.24 9.76 -8.27
CA ASP A 86 -1.33 8.48 -8.98
C ASP A 86 -2.02 7.38 -8.14
N GLN A 87 -2.26 7.66 -6.86
CA GLN A 87 -2.78 6.71 -5.89
C GLN A 87 -4.15 6.13 -6.28
N GLY A 88 -4.99 6.94 -6.93
CA GLY A 88 -6.28 6.47 -7.45
C GLY A 88 -6.12 5.39 -8.53
N THR A 89 -5.14 5.55 -9.42
CA THR A 89 -4.78 4.56 -10.44
C THR A 89 -4.19 3.32 -9.80
N ASN A 90 -3.24 3.47 -8.87
CA ASN A 90 -2.64 2.35 -8.15
C ASN A 90 -3.70 1.54 -7.40
N ALA A 91 -4.65 2.21 -6.73
CA ALA A 91 -5.79 1.56 -6.07
C ALA A 91 -6.67 0.77 -7.05
N LYS A 92 -6.88 1.28 -8.27
CA LYS A 92 -7.60 0.54 -9.32
C LYS A 92 -6.85 -0.72 -9.75
N TYR A 93 -5.53 -0.67 -9.87
CA TYR A 93 -4.74 -1.86 -10.18
C TYR A 93 -4.77 -2.90 -9.04
N VAL A 94 -4.64 -2.44 -7.80
CA VAL A 94 -4.75 -3.28 -6.58
C VAL A 94 -6.07 -4.06 -6.56
N GLU A 95 -7.18 -3.40 -6.91
CA GLU A 95 -8.52 -3.99 -6.83
C GLU A 95 -8.91 -4.78 -8.08
N ASP A 96 -8.79 -4.19 -9.28
CA ASP A 96 -9.39 -4.73 -10.50
C ASP A 96 -8.43 -5.64 -11.28
N VAL A 97 -7.13 -5.33 -11.26
CA VAL A 97 -6.12 -5.96 -12.13
C VAL A 97 -5.38 -7.06 -11.38
N TRP A 98 -4.68 -6.72 -10.30
CA TRP A 98 -3.93 -7.67 -9.50
C TRP A 98 -4.81 -8.43 -8.51
N ARG A 99 -5.95 -7.84 -8.14
CA ARG A 99 -6.95 -8.42 -7.22
C ARG A 99 -6.31 -8.86 -5.90
N ILE A 100 -5.46 -7.99 -5.35
CA ILE A 100 -4.74 -8.20 -4.09
C ILE A 100 -5.35 -7.39 -2.93
N GLY A 101 -6.41 -6.65 -3.19
CA GLY A 101 -7.05 -5.81 -2.18
C GLY A 101 -8.43 -5.31 -2.57
N VAL A 102 -9.01 -4.52 -1.68
CA VAL A 102 -10.27 -3.79 -1.91
C VAL A 102 -10.07 -2.30 -1.73
N ARG A 103 -10.82 -1.49 -2.47
CA ARG A 103 -10.80 -0.03 -2.29
C ARG A 103 -11.95 0.40 -1.38
N ALA A 104 -11.60 1.08 -0.28
CA ALA A 104 -12.58 1.72 0.57
C ALA A 104 -13.20 2.91 -0.18
N ARG A 105 -14.53 2.95 -0.21
CA ARG A 105 -15.32 3.98 -0.88
C ARG A 105 -16.32 4.58 0.10
N PRO A 106 -16.65 5.87 -0.03
CA PRO A 106 -17.79 6.44 0.66
C PRO A 106 -19.07 5.72 0.24
N GLU A 107 -20.01 5.62 1.18
CA GLU A 107 -21.35 5.09 0.91
C GLU A 107 -22.08 6.05 -0.04
N SER A 108 -22.78 5.50 -1.03
CA SER A 108 -23.32 6.22 -2.19
C SER A 108 -24.21 7.39 -1.81
N GLY A 109 -23.88 8.59 -2.31
CA GLY A 109 -24.68 9.80 -2.13
C GLY A 109 -24.09 11.06 -2.80
N HIS A 110 -22.77 11.11 -3.02
CA HIS A 110 -22.12 12.26 -3.66
C HIS A 110 -21.67 11.90 -5.08
N ARG A 111 -22.19 12.63 -6.07
CA ARG A 111 -21.61 12.63 -7.43
C ARG A 111 -20.21 13.24 -7.33
N GLU A 112 -19.31 12.83 -8.23
CA GLU A 112 -17.94 13.38 -8.30
C GLU A 112 -17.93 14.93 -8.42
N GLU A 113 -19.05 15.51 -8.85
CA GLU A 113 -19.28 16.94 -9.08
C GLU A 113 -19.67 17.73 -7.80
N ASP A 114 -20.11 17.09 -6.71
CA ASP A 114 -20.56 17.74 -5.46
C ASP A 114 -19.41 17.96 -4.47
N GLN A 115 -18.26 18.34 -5.01
CA GLN A 115 -16.94 18.37 -4.38
C GLN A 115 -16.75 19.63 -3.51
N LYS A 116 -17.55 19.79 -2.45
CA LYS A 116 -17.39 20.90 -1.48
C LYS A 116 -16.95 20.45 -0.09
N ASP A 117 -17.38 19.27 0.36
CA ASP A 117 -16.90 18.63 1.59
C ASP A 117 -16.37 17.24 1.24
N GLY A 118 -15.09 17.18 0.89
CA GLY A 118 -14.48 16.09 0.14
C GLY A 118 -14.76 14.68 0.69
N ASN A 119 -15.60 13.92 -0.03
CA ASN A 119 -15.65 12.46 -0.13
C ASN A 119 -15.10 11.65 1.07
N ILE A 120 -15.57 11.95 2.28
CA ILE A 120 -15.07 11.31 3.51
C ILE A 120 -15.53 9.85 3.51
N ILE A 121 -14.57 8.93 3.56
CA ILE A 121 -14.87 7.50 3.70
C ILE A 121 -15.27 7.25 5.16
N GLY A 122 -16.53 6.86 5.37
CA GLY A 122 -17.05 6.54 6.70
C GLY A 122 -16.38 5.31 7.33
N SER A 123 -16.30 5.32 8.65
CA SER A 123 -15.69 4.29 9.49
C SER A 123 -16.27 2.90 9.22
N ASN A 124 -17.59 2.78 9.06
CA ASN A 124 -18.25 1.53 8.71
C ASN A 124 -17.74 0.94 7.37
N ALA A 125 -17.48 1.78 6.38
CA ALA A 125 -16.96 1.34 5.09
C ALA A 125 -15.52 0.82 5.21
N ILE A 126 -14.69 1.52 6.00
CA ILE A 126 -13.31 1.10 6.29
C ILE A 126 -13.30 -0.22 7.07
N GLU A 127 -14.12 -0.33 8.11
CA GLU A 127 -14.25 -1.53 8.95
C GLU A 127 -14.65 -2.75 8.12
N ARG A 128 -15.67 -2.62 7.24
CA ARG A 128 -16.08 -3.70 6.34
C ARG A 128 -14.96 -4.12 5.39
N CYS A 129 -14.17 -3.17 4.87
CA CYS A 129 -13.02 -3.51 4.03
C CYS A 129 -11.96 -4.29 4.80
N ILE A 130 -11.64 -3.87 6.04
CA ILE A 130 -10.69 -4.57 6.90
C ILE A 130 -11.18 -6.00 7.16
N LYS A 131 -12.44 -6.18 7.56
CA LYS A 131 -13.04 -7.51 7.80
C LYS A 131 -13.02 -8.37 6.54
N GLU A 132 -13.41 -7.84 5.38
CA GLU A 132 -13.38 -8.61 4.13
C GLU A 132 -11.96 -9.11 3.80
N VAL A 133 -10.93 -8.28 4.01
CA VAL A 133 -9.54 -8.66 3.77
C VAL A 133 -9.04 -9.69 4.79
N MET A 134 -9.42 -9.54 6.06
CA MET A 134 -8.93 -10.38 7.16
C MET A 134 -9.59 -11.77 7.22
N GLU A 135 -10.90 -11.85 6.99
CA GLU A 135 -11.69 -13.08 7.20
C GLU A 135 -12.64 -13.44 6.05
N GLY A 136 -12.91 -12.50 5.14
CA GLY A 136 -13.85 -12.70 4.04
C GLY A 136 -13.38 -13.72 2.98
N GLU A 137 -14.33 -14.26 2.22
CA GLU A 137 -14.02 -15.18 1.11
C GLU A 137 -13.20 -14.48 0.02
N ARG A 138 -13.45 -13.19 -0.26
CA ARG A 138 -12.60 -12.45 -1.20
C ARG A 138 -11.22 -12.18 -0.59
N GLY A 139 -11.11 -12.01 0.72
CA GLY A 139 -9.83 -11.92 1.43
C GLY A 139 -8.93 -13.15 1.21
N LYS A 140 -9.52 -14.36 1.27
CA LYS A 140 -8.82 -15.61 0.93
C LYS A 140 -8.33 -15.63 -0.52
N GLU A 141 -9.15 -15.15 -1.46
CA GLU A 141 -8.73 -14.99 -2.86
C GLU A 141 -7.60 -13.97 -3.00
N MET A 142 -7.70 -12.80 -2.38
CA MET A 142 -6.67 -11.77 -2.38
C MET A 142 -5.35 -12.30 -1.84
N LYS A 143 -5.37 -13.10 -0.77
CA LYS A 143 -4.16 -13.72 -0.23
C LYS A 143 -3.51 -14.68 -1.24
N ARG A 144 -4.29 -15.50 -1.94
CA ARG A 144 -3.77 -16.36 -3.02
C ARG A 144 -3.15 -15.53 -4.15
N ASN A 145 -3.83 -14.45 -4.57
CA ASN A 145 -3.32 -13.55 -5.60
C ASN A 145 -2.03 -12.85 -5.15
N CYS A 146 -1.96 -12.39 -3.89
CA CYS A 146 -0.76 -11.80 -3.30
C CYS A 146 0.43 -12.75 -3.37
N LEU A 147 0.25 -14.01 -3.01
CA LEU A 147 1.31 -15.02 -3.06
C LEU A 147 1.76 -15.29 -4.51
N ARG A 148 0.82 -15.34 -5.46
CA ARG A 148 1.14 -15.47 -6.88
C ARG A 148 1.97 -14.28 -7.38
N TRP A 149 1.52 -13.06 -7.15
CA TRP A 149 2.23 -11.85 -7.58
C TRP A 149 3.58 -11.70 -6.91
N ARG A 150 3.69 -12.05 -5.64
CA ARG A 150 4.97 -12.12 -4.92
C ARG A 150 5.96 -13.04 -5.63
N ASN A 151 5.53 -14.24 -6.01
CA ASN A 151 6.41 -15.21 -6.66
C ASN A 151 6.85 -14.72 -8.04
N LEU A 152 5.93 -14.14 -8.82
CA LEU A 152 6.27 -13.53 -10.11
C LEU A 152 7.24 -12.35 -9.97
N ALA A 153 7.06 -11.50 -8.95
CA ALA A 153 7.97 -10.39 -8.67
C ALA A 153 9.37 -10.90 -8.31
N LYS A 154 9.46 -11.96 -7.49
CA LYS A 154 10.74 -12.61 -7.15
C LYS A 154 11.41 -13.25 -8.35
N GLU A 155 10.65 -13.91 -9.23
CA GLU A 155 11.16 -14.50 -10.46
C GLU A 155 11.69 -13.43 -11.42
N ALA A 156 10.96 -12.32 -11.58
CA ALA A 156 11.36 -11.23 -12.44
C ALA A 156 12.65 -10.54 -11.96
N ALA A 157 12.83 -10.40 -10.64
CA ALA A 157 13.99 -9.73 -10.03
C ALA A 157 15.14 -10.67 -9.63
N GLY A 158 14.93 -12.00 -9.69
CA GLY A 158 15.96 -12.99 -9.39
C GLY A 158 16.95 -13.15 -10.55
N GLU A 159 18.04 -13.87 -10.29
CA GLU A 159 19.10 -14.14 -11.27
C GLU A 159 18.53 -14.74 -12.57
N GLY A 160 18.83 -14.10 -13.70
CA GLY A 160 18.32 -14.49 -15.01
C GLY A 160 16.85 -14.10 -15.27
N GLY A 161 16.21 -13.40 -14.33
CA GLY A 161 14.87 -12.86 -14.44
C GLY A 161 14.77 -11.72 -15.46
N SER A 162 13.54 -11.32 -15.78
CA SER A 162 13.30 -10.28 -16.79
C SER A 162 13.78 -8.90 -16.36
N SER A 163 13.59 -8.53 -15.08
CA SER A 163 14.05 -7.24 -14.55
C SER A 163 15.56 -7.24 -14.31
N ASP A 164 16.12 -8.37 -13.91
CA ASP A 164 17.58 -8.58 -13.79
C ASP A 164 18.27 -8.32 -15.14
N LYS A 165 17.81 -8.97 -16.21
CA LYS A 165 18.28 -8.74 -17.59
C LYS A 165 18.11 -7.30 -18.05
N ASN A 166 16.98 -6.66 -17.73
CA ASN A 166 16.75 -5.27 -18.11
C ASN A 166 17.75 -4.32 -17.42
N ILE A 167 18.17 -4.62 -16.18
CA ILE A 167 19.21 -3.85 -15.49
C ILE A 167 20.56 -4.05 -16.17
N ASP A 168 20.93 -5.28 -16.53
CA ASP A 168 22.15 -5.55 -17.29
C ASP A 168 22.18 -4.81 -18.63
N ASP A 169 21.08 -4.87 -19.39
CA ASP A 169 20.94 -4.16 -20.65
C ASP A 169 21.06 -2.65 -20.48
N PHE A 170 20.47 -2.10 -19.42
CA PHE A 170 20.58 -0.68 -19.09
C PHE A 170 22.04 -0.29 -18.77
N VAL A 171 22.75 -1.08 -17.95
CA VAL A 171 24.16 -0.84 -17.61
C VAL A 171 25.07 -0.95 -18.84
N ALA A 172 24.80 -1.91 -19.73
CA ALA A 172 25.54 -2.06 -20.99
C ALA A 172 25.35 -0.84 -21.91
N GLN A 173 24.12 -0.31 -22.01
CA GLN A 173 23.83 0.90 -22.77
C GLN A 173 24.56 2.13 -22.22
N LEU A 174 24.55 2.33 -20.90
CA LEU A 174 25.30 3.41 -20.27
C LEU A 174 26.81 3.30 -20.52
N SER A 175 27.35 2.08 -20.42
CA SER A 175 28.77 1.81 -20.64
C SER A 175 29.21 2.10 -22.08
N SER A 176 28.38 1.73 -23.06
CA SER A 176 28.65 2.02 -24.46
C SER A 176 28.52 3.52 -24.80
N ALA A 177 27.55 4.24 -24.21
CA ALA A 177 27.39 5.67 -24.40
C ALA A 177 28.57 6.49 -23.86
N CYS A 178 29.17 6.08 -22.73
CA CYS A 178 30.36 6.74 -22.17
C CYS A 178 31.65 6.51 -22.99
N SER A 179 31.67 5.53 -23.89
CA SER A 179 32.85 5.21 -24.71
C SER A 179 32.99 6.07 -25.98
N VAL A 180 32.04 6.99 -26.25
CA VAL A 180 32.07 7.89 -27.41
C VAL A 180 32.37 9.33 -26.98
N SER A 181 33.64 9.73 -27.12
CA SER A 181 34.20 11.07 -27.46
C SER A 181 35.40 11.52 -26.62
N VAL A 182 36.60 11.23 -27.11
CA VAL A 182 37.70 12.21 -27.09
C VAL A 182 38.11 12.43 -28.55
N PRO A 183 37.76 13.56 -29.19
CA PRO A 183 38.27 13.86 -30.52
C PRO A 183 39.78 14.07 -30.42
N ASN A 184 40.54 13.32 -31.24
CA ASN A 184 41.99 13.39 -31.30
C ASN A 184 42.41 14.77 -31.85
N PRO A 185 43.07 15.64 -31.07
CA PRO A 185 43.31 17.02 -31.47
C PRO A 185 44.65 17.14 -32.22
N LYS A 186 44.87 16.40 -33.33
CA LYS A 186 46.03 16.62 -34.22
C LYS A 186 45.75 16.21 -35.67
N SER A 187 45.44 17.20 -36.51
CA SER A 187 45.72 17.25 -37.95
C SER A 187 46.15 18.66 -38.31
#